data_AF-A0A8H4VFW3-F1
#
_entry.id   AF-A0A8H4VFW3-F1
#
_cell.length_a   1.000
_cell.length_b   1.000
_cell.length_c   1.000
_cell.angle_alpha   90.00
_cell.angle_beta   90.00
_cell.angle_gamma   90.00
#
_symmetry.space_group_name_H-M   'P 1'
#
loop_
_entity.id
_entity.type
_entity.pdbx_description
1 polymer ?
#
loop_
_entity_poly.entity_id
_entity_poly.type
_entity_poly.pdbx_seq_one_letter_code
_entity_poly.pdbx_strand_id
1 'polypeptide(L)'
;MPSSLASPVLLQNDEEPPFWLHLATMMKSFVFHLVFLTVFALAKSLKRRYGSLNDTELLPERNACSSSLCLYGLNALFEGNWLLMLHFCRQNGAVVSHTAWDLSLFASPAAAEPVMRLCLQGRLSVACGCVVQGPVCAAEDCRAAMESNLGGSKAMADYCFAGTLDVPRPGSERKPHDFAMSLLLRDGSPACFNHVEVRAACRCSLSQDRHWQFPSCRHDFCYASLDMLLGEATGRVCKDLLAGRARAVGKIGIESVGPVRSCGFADQLKACRCTQEEPAQEDDEEAHRSCRQHSCFQALKQTLGGHVGEFCGMVLDTEASWTFRFGPAEAETTDIDDGDGRESPSLMAVEVHGPWLEPAIARDAQGLGCDRRELLEACRCAQPLRCAEDDECYEAGSPAAFQRSPWRSPPRRRSRGQDNGSGLSS
;
A
#
# COMPACT_ATOMS: atom_id res chain seq x y z
N MET A 1 56.04 -92.73 16.02
CA MET A 1 57.37 -92.97 15.39
C MET A 1 57.12 -93.76 14.12
N PRO A 2 57.70 -93.43 12.94
CA PRO A 2 58.96 -92.70 12.68
C PRO A 2 58.77 -91.35 11.95
N SER A 3 59.64 -90.36 12.19
CA SER A 3 60.73 -89.86 11.31
C SER A 3 60.25 -88.89 10.21
N SER A 4 60.43 -87.58 10.39
CA SER A 4 61.59 -86.79 9.93
C SER A 4 61.64 -86.64 8.40
N LEU A 5 61.45 -85.41 7.90
CA LEU A 5 62.40 -84.71 7.01
C LEU A 5 61.85 -83.36 6.51
N ALA A 6 62.65 -82.33 6.80
CA ALA A 6 63.05 -81.21 5.94
C ALA A 6 61.99 -80.31 5.26
N SER A 7 61.93 -79.08 5.76
CA SER A 7 61.51 -77.86 5.05
C SER A 7 62.40 -77.54 3.85
N PRO A 8 61.85 -76.82 2.86
CA PRO A 8 62.59 -75.74 2.24
C PRO A 8 61.87 -74.39 2.39
N VAL A 9 62.71 -73.39 2.64
CA VAL A 9 62.45 -71.96 2.78
C VAL A 9 61.81 -71.40 1.51
N LEU A 10 60.63 -70.78 1.65
CA LEU A 10 60.04 -69.89 0.65
C LEU A 10 60.13 -68.46 1.19
N LEU A 11 60.95 -67.65 0.52
CA LEU A 11 61.06 -66.21 0.70
C LEU A 11 59.69 -65.58 0.45
N GLN A 12 59.09 -65.08 1.52
CA GLN A 12 57.86 -64.31 1.50
C GLN A 12 58.24 -62.86 1.21
N ASN A 13 58.05 -62.43 -0.03
CA ASN A 13 58.09 -61.01 -0.39
C ASN A 13 56.85 -60.36 0.23
N ASP A 14 57.05 -59.60 1.30
CA ASP A 14 56.05 -58.68 1.84
C ASP A 14 55.83 -57.55 0.82
N GLU A 15 54.85 -57.72 -0.07
CA GLU A 15 54.29 -56.61 -0.83
C GLU A 15 53.46 -55.75 0.13
N GLU A 16 54.02 -54.63 0.58
CA GLU A 16 53.27 -53.59 1.27
C GLU A 16 52.09 -53.16 0.37
N PRO A 17 50.84 -53.18 0.89
CA PRO A 17 49.69 -52.73 0.11
C PRO A 17 49.90 -51.25 -0.26
N PRO A 18 49.65 -50.87 -1.54
CA PRO A 18 49.94 -49.52 -2.00
C PRO A 18 49.16 -48.51 -1.17
N PHE A 19 49.87 -47.52 -0.64
CA PHE A 19 49.39 -46.41 0.19
C PHE A 19 48.06 -45.79 -0.32
N TRP A 20 47.81 -45.84 -1.63
CA TRP A 20 46.58 -45.44 -2.30
C TRP A 20 45.32 -46.15 -1.80
N LEU A 21 45.40 -47.41 -1.36
CA LEU A 21 44.26 -48.16 -0.84
C LEU A 21 43.81 -47.64 0.53
N HIS A 22 44.75 -47.18 1.36
CA HIS A 22 44.46 -46.54 2.64
C HIS A 22 43.87 -45.13 2.45
N LEU A 23 44.34 -44.37 1.45
CA LEU A 23 43.77 -43.06 1.15
C LEU A 23 42.34 -43.17 0.61
N ALA A 24 42.07 -44.15 -0.26
CA ALA A 24 40.74 -44.39 -0.82
C ALA A 24 39.71 -44.83 0.25
N THR A 25 40.13 -45.60 1.25
CA THR A 25 39.27 -46.00 2.37
C THR A 25 38.99 -44.84 3.33
N MET A 26 39.98 -43.98 3.60
CA MET A 26 39.75 -42.77 4.40
C MET A 26 38.83 -41.76 3.72
N MET A 27 38.97 -41.54 2.40
CA MET A 27 38.07 -40.64 1.66
C MET A 27 36.63 -41.16 1.62
N LYS A 28 36.42 -42.47 1.44
CA LYS A 28 35.07 -43.06 1.48
C LYS A 28 34.40 -42.89 2.84
N SER A 29 35.16 -43.07 3.92
CA SER A 29 34.66 -42.85 5.29
C SER A 29 34.29 -41.39 5.53
N PHE A 30 35.11 -40.44 5.07
CA PHE A 30 34.84 -39.02 5.23
C PHE A 30 33.61 -38.56 4.46
N VAL A 31 33.46 -38.98 3.19
CA VAL A 31 32.28 -38.65 2.38
C VAL A 31 31.02 -39.26 2.99
N PHE A 32 31.09 -40.50 3.50
CA PHE A 32 29.96 -41.13 4.16
C PHE A 32 29.52 -40.36 5.41
N HIS A 33 30.47 -39.94 6.26
CA HIS A 33 30.16 -39.13 7.44
C HIS A 33 29.59 -37.75 7.07
N LEU A 34 30.08 -37.11 6.01
CA LEU A 34 29.59 -35.80 5.58
C LEU A 34 28.17 -35.88 4.99
N VAL A 35 27.87 -36.92 4.22
CA VAL A 35 26.51 -37.21 3.73
C VAL A 35 25.60 -37.55 4.91
N PHE A 36 26.06 -38.36 5.86
CA PHE A 36 25.26 -38.71 7.03
C PHE A 36 24.96 -37.48 7.89
N LEU A 37 25.93 -36.60 8.13
CA LEU A 37 25.73 -35.36 8.88
C LEU A 37 24.79 -34.37 8.16
N THR A 38 24.90 -34.24 6.84
CA THR A 38 23.99 -33.37 6.06
C THR A 38 22.57 -33.92 6.03
N VAL A 39 22.39 -35.24 5.85
CA VAL A 39 21.08 -35.90 5.94
C VAL A 39 20.52 -35.81 7.37
N PHE A 40 21.34 -35.97 8.41
CA PHE A 40 20.89 -35.85 9.81
C PHE A 40 20.55 -34.41 10.18
N ALA A 41 21.28 -33.42 9.65
CA ALA A 41 20.97 -32.00 9.81
C ALA A 41 19.69 -31.60 9.06
N LEU A 42 19.50 -32.10 7.83
CA LEU A 42 18.25 -31.95 7.07
C LEU A 42 17.09 -32.66 7.77
N ALA A 43 17.28 -33.86 8.28
CA ALA A 43 16.26 -34.60 9.02
C ALA A 43 15.94 -33.93 10.36
N LYS A 44 16.91 -33.35 11.09
CA LYS A 44 16.65 -32.53 12.28
C LYS A 44 15.97 -31.20 11.95
N SER A 45 16.31 -30.59 10.82
CA SER A 45 15.68 -29.35 10.34
C SER A 45 14.23 -29.60 9.90
N LEU A 46 13.99 -30.70 9.17
CA LEU A 46 12.66 -31.17 8.80
C LEU A 46 11.89 -31.66 10.03
N LYS A 47 12.51 -32.35 10.98
CA LYS A 47 11.87 -32.75 12.26
C LYS A 47 11.67 -31.58 13.22
N ARG A 48 12.36 -30.44 13.05
CA ARG A 48 12.01 -29.16 13.68
C ARG A 48 10.84 -28.47 12.97
N ARG A 49 10.72 -28.60 11.65
CA ARG A 49 9.56 -28.09 10.89
C ARG A 49 8.31 -28.98 10.98
N TYR A 50 8.48 -30.28 11.25
CA TYR A 50 7.43 -31.29 11.43
C TYR A 50 7.42 -31.85 12.86
N GLY A 51 8.03 -31.12 13.79
CA GLY A 51 8.12 -31.50 15.19
C GLY A 51 6.77 -31.38 15.86
N SER A 52 6.08 -32.51 15.98
CA SER A 52 4.84 -32.68 16.72
C SER A 52 3.69 -31.80 16.19
N LEU A 53 2.93 -32.35 15.25
CA LEU A 53 1.46 -32.25 15.32
C LEU A 53 1.00 -32.91 16.63
N ASN A 54 1.39 -32.34 17.76
CA ASN A 54 0.75 -32.62 19.03
C ASN A 54 -0.60 -31.91 18.98
N ASP A 55 -1.58 -32.49 19.66
CA ASP A 55 -2.97 -32.06 19.85
C ASP A 55 -3.15 -30.64 20.47
N THR A 56 -2.24 -29.70 20.23
CA THR A 56 -2.24 -28.34 20.76
C THR A 56 -2.49 -27.25 19.72
N GLU A 57 -2.57 -27.57 18.42
CA GLU A 57 -3.03 -26.61 17.40
C GLU A 57 -4.51 -26.80 17.06
N LEU A 58 -5.23 -27.36 18.00
CA LEU A 58 -6.66 -27.39 17.91
C LEU A 58 -7.19 -25.95 18.11
N LEU A 59 -7.81 -25.44 17.05
CA LEU A 59 -8.39 -24.11 16.97
C LEU A 59 -9.32 -23.81 18.16
N PRO A 60 -9.42 -22.54 18.59
CA PRO A 60 -10.24 -22.16 19.73
C PRO A 60 -11.70 -22.58 19.55
N GLU A 61 -12.38 -22.88 20.66
CA GLU A 61 -13.84 -23.05 20.66
C GLU A 61 -14.49 -21.74 20.20
N ARG A 62 -15.58 -21.85 19.42
CA ARG A 62 -16.28 -20.71 18.85
C ARG A 62 -16.75 -19.76 19.94
N ASN A 63 -16.32 -18.50 19.85
CA ASN A 63 -16.78 -17.46 20.75
C ASN A 63 -18.26 -17.10 20.45
N ALA A 64 -19.06 -16.87 21.49
CA ALA A 64 -20.44 -16.38 21.31
C ALA A 64 -20.47 -15.01 20.61
N CYS A 65 -19.41 -14.21 20.75
CA CYS A 65 -19.28 -12.91 20.12
C CYS A 65 -18.97 -12.99 18.62
N SER A 66 -18.07 -13.89 18.20
CA SER A 66 -17.69 -14.07 16.79
C SER A 66 -18.82 -14.66 15.94
N SER A 67 -19.76 -15.37 16.57
CA SER A 67 -20.92 -15.96 15.88
C SER A 67 -22.14 -15.03 15.82
N SER A 68 -22.06 -13.84 16.41
CA SER A 68 -23.17 -12.88 16.42
C SER A 68 -23.24 -12.10 15.10
N LEU A 69 -24.17 -12.49 14.22
CA LEU A 69 -24.50 -11.71 13.00
C LEU A 69 -24.86 -10.25 13.31
N CYS A 70 -25.43 -9.99 14.50
CA CYS A 70 -25.72 -8.65 14.94
C CYS A 70 -24.45 -7.83 15.20
N LEU A 71 -23.44 -8.43 15.83
CA LEU A 71 -22.15 -7.78 16.04
C LEU A 71 -21.48 -7.43 14.71
N TYR A 72 -21.56 -8.31 13.70
CA TYR A 72 -21.12 -8.00 12.35
C TYR A 72 -21.87 -6.81 11.75
N GLY A 73 -23.19 -6.75 11.91
CA GLY A 73 -24.00 -5.63 11.47
C GLY A 73 -23.53 -4.31 12.10
N LEU A 74 -23.34 -4.29 13.42
CA LEU A 74 -22.84 -3.13 14.16
C LEU A 74 -21.42 -2.74 13.71
N ASN A 75 -20.52 -3.72 13.57
CA ASN A 75 -19.15 -3.48 13.13
C ASN A 75 -19.09 -2.94 11.70
N ALA A 76 -19.94 -3.42 10.80
CA ALA A 76 -20.05 -2.90 9.43
C ALA A 76 -20.60 -1.46 9.42
N LEU A 77 -21.64 -1.21 10.20
CA LEU A 77 -22.34 0.07 10.31
C LEU A 77 -21.45 1.19 10.88
N PHE A 78 -20.76 0.90 11.98
CA PHE A 78 -19.87 1.84 12.65
C PHE A 78 -18.43 1.73 12.13
N GLU A 79 -18.21 0.92 11.09
CA GLU A 79 -16.90 0.78 10.44
C GLU A 79 -15.77 0.34 11.37
N GLY A 80 -16.12 -0.43 12.40
CA GLY A 80 -15.19 -0.82 13.47
C GLY A 80 -14.84 0.30 14.46
N ASN A 81 -15.51 1.45 14.41
CA ASN A 81 -15.38 2.47 15.45
C ASN A 81 -16.03 1.99 16.75
N TRP A 82 -15.19 1.35 17.56
CA TRP A 82 -15.56 0.81 18.86
C TRP A 82 -16.29 1.79 19.77
N LEU A 83 -15.85 3.05 19.83
CA LEU A 83 -16.43 4.03 20.74
C LEU A 83 -17.87 4.38 20.34
N LEU A 84 -18.15 4.48 19.04
CA LEU A 84 -19.50 4.68 18.53
C LEU A 84 -20.38 3.45 18.76
N MET A 85 -19.84 2.25 18.53
CA MET A 85 -20.54 1.00 18.84
C MET A 85 -20.89 0.92 20.34
N LEU A 86 -19.96 1.26 21.22
CA LEU A 86 -20.15 1.27 22.66
C LEU A 86 -21.20 2.31 23.08
N HIS A 87 -21.17 3.50 22.48
CA HIS A 87 -22.18 4.53 22.73
C HIS A 87 -23.57 4.03 22.32
N PHE A 88 -23.70 3.50 21.10
CA PHE A 88 -24.93 2.90 20.60
C PHE A 88 -25.44 1.78 21.51
N CYS A 89 -24.54 0.90 21.95
CA CYS A 89 -24.90 -0.24 22.79
C CYS A 89 -25.31 0.15 24.21
N ARG A 90 -24.74 1.24 24.78
CA ARG A 90 -25.20 1.78 26.07
C ARG A 90 -26.62 2.36 25.98
N GLN A 91 -26.95 2.99 24.85
CA GLN A 91 -28.29 3.55 24.62
C GLN A 91 -29.33 2.44 24.34
N ASN A 92 -28.96 1.43 23.56
CA ASN A 92 -29.93 0.50 22.96
C ASN A 92 -29.86 -0.94 23.49
N GLY A 93 -28.83 -1.31 24.25
CA GLY A 93 -28.59 -2.71 24.64
C GLY A 93 -29.68 -3.36 25.50
N ALA A 94 -30.46 -2.54 26.23
CA ALA A 94 -31.60 -3.00 27.04
C ALA A 94 -32.94 -2.97 26.28
N VAL A 95 -32.98 -2.40 25.08
CA VAL A 95 -34.22 -2.18 24.32
C VAL A 95 -34.54 -3.42 23.48
N VAL A 96 -35.67 -4.06 23.80
CA VAL A 96 -36.08 -5.32 23.15
C VAL A 96 -36.68 -5.10 21.75
N SER A 97 -37.34 -3.96 21.52
CA SER A 97 -37.99 -3.65 20.23
C SER A 97 -37.14 -2.69 19.39
N HIS A 98 -36.93 -3.05 18.12
CA HIS A 98 -36.22 -2.21 17.14
C HIS A 98 -36.86 -0.84 16.93
N THR A 99 -38.19 -0.72 17.08
CA THR A 99 -38.91 0.56 16.92
C THR A 99 -38.60 1.57 18.01
N ALA A 100 -38.02 1.11 19.13
CA ALA A 100 -37.64 1.92 20.27
C ALA A 100 -36.13 2.19 20.31
N TRP A 101 -35.38 1.79 19.28
CA TRP A 101 -33.96 2.09 19.20
C TRP A 101 -33.75 3.57 18.92
N ASP A 102 -32.83 4.19 19.67
CA ASP A 102 -32.32 5.51 19.38
C ASP A 102 -31.38 5.43 18.16
N LEU A 103 -31.88 5.95 17.03
CA LEU A 103 -31.21 5.99 15.75
C LEU A 103 -30.45 7.31 15.51
N SER A 104 -30.32 8.18 16.52
CA SER A 104 -29.70 9.51 16.40
C SER A 104 -28.22 9.47 15.98
N LEU A 105 -27.51 8.36 16.22
CA LEU A 105 -26.12 8.18 15.78
C LEU A 105 -26.00 7.88 14.28
N PHE A 106 -27.10 7.66 13.58
CA PHE A 106 -27.09 7.40 12.14
C PHE A 106 -27.21 8.68 11.34
N ALA A 107 -26.37 8.81 10.31
CA ALA A 107 -26.48 9.88 9.33
C ALA A 107 -27.83 9.86 8.60
N SER A 108 -28.46 8.69 8.48
CA SER A 108 -29.83 8.54 7.97
C SER A 108 -30.51 7.27 8.52
N PRO A 109 -31.85 7.22 8.57
CA PRO A 109 -32.58 6.00 8.92
C PRO A 109 -32.28 4.81 8.00
N ALA A 110 -32.00 5.07 6.72
CA ALA A 110 -31.64 4.03 5.75
C ALA A 110 -30.32 3.34 6.10
N ALA A 111 -29.37 4.06 6.71
CA ALA A 111 -28.11 3.47 7.15
C ALA A 111 -28.29 2.43 8.26
N ALA A 112 -29.37 2.51 9.04
CA ALA A 112 -29.65 1.55 10.12
C ALA A 112 -30.27 0.23 9.62
N GLU A 113 -30.80 0.20 8.39
CA GLU A 113 -31.55 -0.95 7.87
C GLU A 113 -30.75 -2.27 7.88
N PRO A 114 -29.47 -2.32 7.47
CA PRO A 114 -28.68 -3.56 7.52
C PRO A 114 -28.59 -4.13 8.94
N VAL A 115 -28.48 -3.26 9.95
CA VAL A 115 -28.39 -3.67 11.36
C VAL A 115 -29.73 -4.12 11.87
N MET A 116 -30.82 -3.43 11.51
CA MET A 116 -32.17 -3.89 11.85
C MET A 116 -32.46 -5.28 11.27
N ARG A 117 -31.98 -5.59 10.05
CA ARG A 117 -32.11 -6.91 9.44
C ARG A 117 -31.26 -7.99 10.12
N LEU A 118 -30.04 -7.66 10.52
CA LEU A 118 -29.09 -8.63 11.11
C LEU A 118 -29.30 -8.86 12.62
N CYS A 119 -29.82 -7.86 13.33
CA CYS A 119 -29.97 -7.85 14.78
C CYS A 119 -31.39 -8.21 15.26
N LEU A 120 -31.96 -9.32 14.79
CA LEU A 120 -33.30 -9.80 15.21
C LEU A 120 -33.50 -9.74 16.75
N GLN A 121 -34.75 -9.60 17.20
CA GLN A 121 -35.13 -9.43 18.62
C GLN A 121 -34.28 -10.28 19.58
N GLY A 122 -33.67 -9.62 20.56
CA GLY A 122 -32.81 -10.25 21.57
C GLY A 122 -31.36 -10.51 21.15
N ARG A 123 -30.99 -10.36 19.87
CA ARG A 123 -29.58 -10.50 19.43
C ARG A 123 -28.75 -9.25 19.67
N LEU A 124 -29.38 -8.08 19.77
CA LEU A 124 -28.68 -6.84 20.07
C LEU A 124 -28.04 -6.86 21.46
N SER A 125 -28.72 -7.39 22.47
CA SER A 125 -28.17 -7.46 23.83
C SER A 125 -26.92 -8.35 23.89
N VAL A 126 -26.89 -9.46 23.14
CA VAL A 126 -25.71 -10.33 23.02
C VAL A 126 -24.56 -9.60 22.35
N ALA A 127 -24.82 -8.97 21.19
CA ALA A 127 -23.81 -8.18 20.49
C ALA A 127 -23.28 -7.04 21.37
N CYS A 128 -24.16 -6.34 22.07
CA CYS A 128 -23.78 -5.27 22.97
C CYS A 128 -23.05 -5.76 24.22
N GLY A 129 -23.34 -6.96 24.72
CA GLY A 129 -22.54 -7.61 25.75
C GLY A 129 -21.09 -7.79 25.32
N CYS A 130 -20.87 -8.22 24.08
CA CYS A 130 -19.53 -8.26 23.47
C CYS A 130 -18.92 -6.87 23.34
N VAL A 131 -19.70 -5.88 22.90
CA VAL A 131 -19.27 -4.49 22.77
C VAL A 131 -19.03 -3.79 24.12
N VAL A 132 -19.33 -4.41 25.27
CA VAL A 132 -18.94 -3.85 26.57
C VAL A 132 -17.60 -4.42 27.05
N GLN A 133 -17.20 -5.59 26.54
CA GLN A 133 -15.99 -6.30 27.00
C GLN A 133 -14.68 -5.70 26.49
N GLY A 134 -14.72 -4.78 25.54
CA GLY A 134 -13.54 -4.19 24.90
C GLY A 134 -13.53 -4.46 23.39
N PRO A 135 -12.63 -3.83 22.61
CA PRO A 135 -12.62 -3.93 21.16
C PRO A 135 -12.59 -5.40 20.71
N VAL A 136 -13.74 -5.93 20.29
CA VAL A 136 -13.87 -7.32 19.86
C VAL A 136 -13.75 -7.38 18.35
N CYS A 137 -12.92 -8.28 17.84
CA CYS A 137 -13.00 -8.63 16.44
C CYS A 137 -14.32 -9.36 16.17
N ALA A 138 -15.19 -8.78 15.34
CA ALA A 138 -16.44 -9.45 14.95
C ALA A 138 -16.21 -10.83 14.32
N ALA A 139 -15.02 -11.07 13.74
CA ALA A 139 -14.62 -12.32 13.11
C ALA A 139 -13.44 -13.01 13.83
N GLU A 140 -13.45 -13.02 15.16
CA GLU A 140 -12.33 -13.54 15.95
C GLU A 140 -11.99 -15.00 15.65
N ASP A 141 -12.98 -15.88 15.46
CA ASP A 141 -12.73 -17.29 15.14
C ASP A 141 -12.05 -17.44 13.77
N CYS A 142 -12.55 -16.71 12.76
CA CYS A 142 -11.95 -16.66 11.43
C CYS A 142 -10.52 -16.09 11.51
N ARG A 143 -10.32 -15.02 12.28
CA ARG A 143 -9.01 -14.39 12.52
C ARG A 143 -8.02 -15.37 13.15
N ALA A 144 -8.40 -16.00 14.25
CA ALA A 144 -7.56 -16.97 14.96
C ALA A 144 -7.22 -18.18 14.09
N ALA A 145 -8.18 -18.68 13.31
CA ALA A 145 -7.94 -19.77 12.37
C ALA A 145 -6.98 -19.40 11.25
N MET A 146 -7.16 -18.22 10.65
CA MET A 146 -6.23 -17.69 9.66
C MET A 146 -4.84 -17.48 10.26
N GLU A 147 -4.75 -16.93 11.47
CA GLU A 147 -3.48 -16.69 12.16
C GLU A 147 -2.70 -17.98 12.40
N SER A 148 -3.34 -19.01 12.96
CA SER A 148 -2.71 -20.31 13.19
C SER A 148 -2.25 -20.94 11.88
N ASN A 149 -3.12 -20.99 10.85
CA ASN A 149 -2.77 -21.64 9.59
C ASN A 149 -1.71 -20.89 8.77
N LEU A 150 -1.63 -19.56 8.88
CA LEU A 150 -0.63 -18.75 8.18
C LEU A 150 0.71 -18.70 8.91
N GLY A 151 0.80 -19.23 10.14
CA GLY A 151 2.03 -19.24 10.93
C GLY A 151 2.26 -17.97 11.76
N GLY A 152 1.19 -17.33 12.21
CA GLY A 152 1.20 -16.23 13.19
C GLY A 152 0.67 -14.90 12.67
N SER A 153 0.47 -13.95 13.59
CA SER A 153 -0.14 -12.63 13.32
C SER A 153 0.54 -11.85 12.20
N LYS A 154 1.87 -11.93 12.09
CA LYS A 154 2.64 -11.27 11.03
C LYS A 154 2.26 -11.81 9.64
N ALA A 155 2.24 -13.13 9.47
CA ALA A 155 1.88 -13.76 8.20
C ALA A 155 0.41 -13.55 7.86
N MET A 156 -0.47 -13.52 8.87
CA MET A 156 -1.87 -13.15 8.69
C MET A 156 -2.01 -11.71 8.19
N ALA A 157 -1.30 -10.76 8.81
CA ALA A 157 -1.27 -9.38 8.38
C ALA A 157 -0.77 -9.30 6.93
N ASP A 158 0.36 -9.92 6.59
CA ASP A 158 0.88 -9.92 5.22
C ASP A 158 -0.13 -10.51 4.21
N TYR A 159 -0.78 -11.63 4.52
CA TYR A 159 -1.84 -12.24 3.69
C TYR A 159 -3.03 -11.31 3.50
N CYS A 160 -3.49 -10.68 4.58
CA CYS A 160 -4.63 -9.78 4.57
C CYS A 160 -4.40 -8.52 3.75
N PHE A 161 -3.14 -8.14 3.52
CA PHE A 161 -2.78 -7.02 2.65
C PHE A 161 -2.48 -7.50 1.23
N ALA A 162 -1.73 -8.59 1.05
CA ALA A 162 -1.45 -9.15 -0.28
C ALA A 162 -2.71 -9.58 -1.00
N GLY A 163 -3.67 -10.18 -0.29
CA GLY A 163 -4.95 -10.63 -0.82
C GLY A 163 -5.87 -9.50 -1.32
N THR A 164 -5.51 -8.24 -1.06
CA THR A 164 -6.28 -7.06 -1.48
C THR A 164 -5.74 -6.38 -2.73
N LEU A 165 -4.51 -6.72 -3.14
CA LEU A 165 -3.86 -6.10 -4.30
C LEU A 165 -4.24 -6.78 -5.62
N ASP A 166 -4.59 -8.08 -5.58
CA ASP A 166 -4.95 -8.84 -6.77
C ASP A 166 -6.44 -8.77 -7.04
N VAL A 167 -6.84 -7.80 -7.88
CA VAL A 167 -8.07 -7.97 -8.68
C VAL A 167 -7.88 -9.25 -9.49
N PRO A 168 -8.80 -10.24 -9.39
CA PRO A 168 -8.69 -11.46 -10.16
C PRO A 168 -8.46 -11.09 -11.62
N ARG A 169 -7.30 -11.45 -12.18
CA ARG A 169 -7.16 -11.43 -13.64
C ARG A 169 -8.29 -12.30 -14.19
N PRO A 170 -9.03 -11.87 -15.23
CA PRO A 170 -10.01 -12.74 -15.86
C PRO A 170 -9.32 -14.06 -16.25
N GLY A 171 -9.70 -15.17 -15.60
CA GLY A 171 -9.08 -16.49 -15.75
C GLY A 171 -8.23 -17.00 -14.56
N SER A 172 -7.97 -16.18 -13.53
CA SER A 172 -7.36 -16.65 -12.27
C SER A 172 -8.45 -17.08 -11.30
N GLU A 173 -8.81 -18.37 -11.29
CA GLU A 173 -9.94 -18.90 -10.51
C GLU A 173 -9.75 -18.91 -9.00
N ARG A 174 -8.52 -18.80 -8.49
CA ARG A 174 -8.29 -18.80 -7.04
C ARG A 174 -8.27 -17.38 -6.51
N LYS A 175 -9.35 -16.98 -5.85
CA LYS A 175 -9.36 -15.76 -5.06
C LYS A 175 -8.53 -16.05 -3.79
N PRO A 176 -7.70 -15.10 -3.32
CA PRO A 176 -6.92 -15.27 -2.09
C PRO A 176 -7.78 -15.79 -0.94
N HIS A 177 -9.02 -15.32 -0.85
CA HIS A 177 -9.99 -15.67 0.17
C HIS A 177 -10.51 -17.12 0.14
N ASP A 178 -10.36 -17.86 -0.97
CA ASP A 178 -10.83 -19.25 -1.04
C ASP A 178 -10.06 -20.15 -0.06
N PHE A 179 -8.79 -19.80 0.21
CA PHE A 179 -8.01 -20.43 1.27
C PHE A 179 -8.65 -20.22 2.64
N ALA A 180 -8.95 -18.98 3.02
CA ALA A 180 -9.52 -18.67 4.32
C ALA A 180 -10.90 -19.33 4.52
N MET A 181 -11.69 -19.42 3.44
CA MET A 181 -12.98 -20.10 3.42
C MET A 181 -12.89 -21.62 3.60
N SER A 182 -11.74 -22.23 3.32
CA SER A 182 -11.50 -23.67 3.50
C SER A 182 -11.06 -24.05 4.91
N LEU A 183 -10.79 -23.06 5.78
CA LEU A 183 -10.35 -23.30 7.15
C LEU A 183 -11.50 -23.86 7.99
N LEU A 184 -11.23 -24.91 8.75
CA LEU A 184 -12.20 -25.58 9.64
C LEU A 184 -11.78 -25.41 11.09
N LEU A 185 -12.73 -25.12 11.98
CA LEU A 185 -12.56 -25.10 13.43
C LEU A 185 -12.49 -26.52 14.02
N ARG A 186 -12.25 -26.59 15.33
CA ARG A 186 -12.15 -27.82 16.14
C ARG A 186 -13.39 -28.73 16.02
N ASP A 187 -14.56 -28.12 15.86
CA ASP A 187 -15.85 -28.79 15.73
C ASP A 187 -16.14 -29.23 14.28
N GLY A 188 -15.20 -29.03 13.36
CA GLY A 188 -15.34 -29.32 11.93
C GLY A 188 -16.18 -28.29 11.18
N SER A 189 -16.66 -27.23 11.83
CA SER A 189 -17.38 -26.15 11.16
C SER A 189 -16.41 -25.20 10.43
N PRO A 190 -16.85 -24.48 9.38
CA PRO A 190 -16.02 -23.47 8.75
C PRO A 190 -15.62 -22.37 9.74
N ALA A 191 -14.34 -22.02 9.77
CA ALA A 191 -13.84 -20.90 10.56
C ALA A 191 -14.24 -19.55 9.99
N CYS A 192 -14.37 -19.47 8.66
CA CYS A 192 -14.86 -18.31 7.93
C CYS A 192 -16.04 -18.74 7.04
N PHE A 193 -17.21 -18.14 7.23
CA PHE A 193 -18.44 -18.52 6.51
C PHE A 193 -18.62 -17.82 5.16
N ASN A 194 -17.96 -16.68 4.96
CA ASN A 194 -18.03 -15.90 3.73
C ASN A 194 -16.87 -14.90 3.66
N HIS A 195 -16.70 -14.28 2.50
CA HIS A 195 -15.69 -13.26 2.29
C HIS A 195 -15.84 -12.03 3.21
N VAL A 196 -17.04 -11.74 3.72
CA VAL A 196 -17.24 -10.63 4.66
C VAL A 196 -16.54 -10.91 5.98
N GLU A 197 -16.58 -12.16 6.46
CA GLU A 197 -15.88 -12.56 7.68
C GLU A 197 -14.37 -12.56 7.53
N VAL A 198 -13.85 -13.08 6.41
CA VAL A 198 -12.41 -13.02 6.10
C VAL A 198 -11.90 -11.58 6.14
N ARG A 199 -12.69 -10.64 5.60
CA ARG A 199 -12.34 -9.22 5.59
C ARG A 199 -12.44 -8.57 6.96
N ALA A 200 -13.46 -8.92 7.74
CA ALA A 200 -13.55 -8.49 9.13
C ALA A 200 -12.36 -9.02 9.94
N ALA A 201 -11.97 -10.29 9.76
CA ALA A 201 -10.80 -10.89 10.39
C ALA A 201 -9.51 -10.16 9.99
N CYS A 202 -9.36 -9.83 8.71
CA CYS A 202 -8.22 -9.05 8.21
C CYS A 202 -8.13 -7.63 8.76
N ARG A 203 -9.25 -6.98 9.06
CA ARG A 203 -9.21 -5.68 9.75
C ARG A 203 -8.68 -5.81 11.17
N CYS A 204 -8.97 -6.94 11.82
CA CYS A 204 -8.52 -7.22 13.18
C CYS A 204 -7.08 -7.73 13.25
N SER A 205 -6.51 -8.23 12.14
CA SER A 205 -5.11 -8.68 12.11
C SER A 205 -4.10 -7.53 12.09
N LEU A 206 -4.57 -6.28 11.99
CA LEU A 206 -3.75 -5.10 12.18
C LEU A 206 -3.29 -5.02 13.63
N SER A 207 -2.09 -5.55 13.90
CA SER A 207 -1.51 -5.52 15.24
C SER A 207 -1.40 -4.08 15.74
N GLN A 208 -1.96 -3.81 16.92
CA GLN A 208 -1.78 -2.55 17.63
C GLN A 208 -0.29 -2.31 17.98
N ASP A 209 0.48 -3.40 18.13
CA ASP A 209 1.89 -3.41 18.48
C ASP A 209 2.82 -3.30 17.26
N ARG A 210 2.26 -3.20 16.05
CA ARG A 210 3.05 -2.92 14.86
C ARG A 210 3.73 -1.56 15.02
N HIS A 211 5.01 -1.50 14.65
CA HIS A 211 5.77 -0.25 14.65
C HIS A 211 5.36 0.55 13.41
N TRP A 212 4.33 1.37 13.56
CA TRP A 212 3.87 2.30 12.54
C TRP A 212 4.88 3.43 12.37
N GLN A 213 5.22 3.79 11.12
CA GLN A 213 6.13 4.92 10.87
C GLN A 213 5.54 6.24 11.41
N PHE A 214 4.22 6.38 11.36
CA PHE A 214 3.45 7.51 11.86
C PHE A 214 2.29 7.02 12.74
N PRO A 215 2.53 6.76 14.04
CA PRO A 215 1.54 6.12 14.93
C PRO A 215 0.23 6.89 15.10
N SER A 216 0.24 8.22 14.98
CA SER A 216 -0.96 9.06 15.00
C SER A 216 -1.91 8.76 13.84
N CYS A 217 -1.38 8.27 12.72
CA CYS A 217 -2.10 8.04 11.47
C CYS A 217 -2.69 6.65 11.36
N ARG A 218 -2.33 5.72 12.25
CA ARG A 218 -2.73 4.29 12.18
C ARG A 218 -4.25 4.04 12.11
N HIS A 219 -5.06 5.01 12.54
CA HIS A 219 -6.52 4.93 12.49
C HIS A 219 -7.08 5.30 11.11
N ASP A 220 -6.30 5.98 10.28
CA ASP A 220 -6.62 6.17 8.87
C ASP A 220 -6.29 4.87 8.12
N PHE A 221 -7.33 4.26 7.57
CA PHE A 221 -7.25 2.99 6.88
C PHE A 221 -6.35 3.04 5.63
N CYS A 222 -6.33 4.18 4.93
CA CYS A 222 -5.52 4.33 3.73
C CYS A 222 -4.06 4.53 4.07
N TYR A 223 -3.77 5.25 5.15
CA TYR A 223 -2.42 5.28 5.71
C TYR A 223 -1.97 3.88 6.13
N ALA A 224 -2.79 3.16 6.89
CA ALA A 224 -2.44 1.82 7.35
C ALA A 224 -2.12 0.88 6.17
N SER A 225 -2.89 1.01 5.09
CA SER A 225 -2.66 0.27 3.84
C SER A 225 -1.37 0.63 3.12
N LEU A 226 -1.05 1.93 3.03
CA LEU A 226 0.21 2.40 2.48
C LEU A 226 1.39 1.94 3.33
N ASP A 227 1.31 2.07 4.65
CA ASP A 227 2.37 1.70 5.60
C ASP A 227 2.65 0.20 5.61
N MET A 228 1.64 -0.62 5.38
CA MET A 228 1.82 -2.07 5.23
C MET A 228 2.43 -2.46 3.90
N LEU A 229 2.05 -1.79 2.82
CA LEU A 229 2.57 -2.09 1.50
C LEU A 229 4.01 -1.59 1.31
N LEU A 230 4.30 -0.39 1.79
CA LEU A 230 5.54 0.33 1.51
C LEU A 230 6.52 0.29 2.68
N GLY A 231 6.07 -0.05 3.89
CA GLY A 231 6.89 -0.10 5.09
C GLY A 231 7.60 1.23 5.34
N GLU A 232 8.93 1.18 5.44
CA GLU A 232 9.78 2.36 5.68
C GLU A 232 9.72 3.41 4.55
N ALA A 233 9.30 3.02 3.35
CA ALA A 233 9.19 3.94 2.20
C ALA A 233 7.93 4.83 2.25
N THR A 234 6.99 4.58 3.17
CA THR A 234 5.68 5.25 3.24
C THR A 234 5.80 6.75 3.36
N GLY A 235 6.63 7.25 4.29
CA GLY A 235 6.85 8.69 4.45
C GLY A 235 7.38 9.37 3.19
N ARG A 236 8.28 8.72 2.44
CA ARG A 236 8.81 9.26 1.18
C ARG A 236 7.73 9.28 0.10
N VAL A 237 7.01 8.18 -0.09
CA VAL A 237 5.93 8.10 -1.08
C VAL A 237 4.84 9.12 -0.76
N CYS A 238 4.46 9.28 0.50
CA CYS A 238 3.48 10.27 0.90
C CYS A 238 3.94 11.71 0.66
N LYS A 239 5.20 12.04 0.96
CA LYS A 239 5.79 13.34 0.62
C LYS A 239 5.77 13.59 -0.89
N ASP A 240 6.11 12.60 -1.69
CA ASP A 240 6.10 12.74 -3.15
C ASP A 240 4.68 12.81 -3.71
N LEU A 241 3.71 12.10 -3.12
CA LEU A 241 2.31 12.14 -3.51
C LEU A 241 1.71 13.53 -3.24
N LEU A 242 1.94 14.08 -2.05
CA LEU A 242 1.47 15.42 -1.67
C LEU A 242 2.10 16.53 -2.51
N ALA A 243 3.33 16.33 -2.99
CA ALA A 243 3.99 17.26 -3.88
C ALA A 243 3.70 16.99 -5.37
N GLY A 244 2.83 16.04 -5.71
CA GLY A 244 2.48 15.70 -7.10
C GLY A 244 3.60 14.99 -7.89
N ARG A 245 4.66 14.53 -7.21
CA ARG A 245 5.79 13.79 -7.81
C ARG A 245 5.55 12.28 -7.92
N ALA A 246 4.66 11.74 -7.10
CA ALA A 246 4.24 10.33 -7.15
C ALA A 246 2.78 10.20 -7.60
N ARG A 247 2.44 9.00 -8.07
CA ARG A 247 1.07 8.62 -8.42
C ARG A 247 0.41 7.90 -7.25
N ALA A 248 -0.92 7.89 -7.25
CA ALA A 248 -1.67 7.03 -6.35
C ALA A 248 -1.22 5.57 -6.53
N VAL A 249 -1.06 4.83 -5.43
CA VAL A 249 -0.87 3.39 -5.53
C VAL A 249 -2.22 2.77 -5.86
N GLY A 250 -2.38 2.30 -7.09
CA GLY A 250 -3.65 1.73 -7.54
C GLY A 250 -4.02 0.49 -6.71
N LYS A 251 -5.33 0.35 -6.42
CA LYS A 251 -5.92 -0.87 -5.85
C LYS A 251 -5.39 -1.29 -4.48
N ILE A 252 -5.06 -0.32 -3.63
CA ILE A 252 -4.74 -0.60 -2.22
C ILE A 252 -6.00 -0.49 -1.36
N GLY A 253 -6.10 -1.38 -0.37
CA GLY A 253 -7.14 -1.38 0.65
C GLY A 253 -7.88 -2.70 0.75
N ILE A 254 -8.20 -3.10 1.98
CA ILE A 254 -9.14 -4.20 2.28
C ILE A 254 -10.50 -3.92 1.65
N GLU A 255 -10.85 -4.64 0.58
CA GLU A 255 -12.16 -4.56 -0.08
C GLU A 255 -13.26 -4.55 0.99
N SER A 256 -13.98 -3.46 1.24
CA SER A 256 -15.04 -3.48 2.26
C SER A 256 -16.32 -4.12 1.74
N VAL A 257 -17.23 -4.51 2.64
CA VAL A 257 -18.60 -4.97 2.30
C VAL A 257 -19.42 -3.86 1.63
N GLY A 258 -18.99 -2.60 1.76
CA GLY A 258 -19.57 -1.47 1.04
C GLY A 258 -19.05 -1.34 -0.39
N PRO A 259 -19.75 -0.60 -1.25
CA PRO A 259 -19.49 -0.46 -2.69
C PRO A 259 -18.24 0.39 -3.00
N VAL A 260 -17.08 -0.02 -2.49
CA VAL A 260 -15.72 0.53 -2.70
C VAL A 260 -15.18 1.32 -1.50
N ARG A 261 -14.19 0.72 -0.84
CA ARG A 261 -13.15 1.45 -0.09
C ARG A 261 -11.78 0.99 -0.55
N SER A 262 -11.59 0.95 -1.86
CA SER A 262 -10.23 1.15 -2.36
C SER A 262 -9.81 2.55 -1.96
N CYS A 263 -8.59 2.74 -1.50
CA CYS A 263 -8.09 4.08 -1.28
C CYS A 263 -7.91 4.76 -2.62
N GLY A 264 -8.87 5.61 -2.98
CA GLY A 264 -8.77 6.44 -4.17
C GLY A 264 -7.62 7.43 -4.02
N PHE A 265 -7.31 8.16 -5.09
CA PHE A 265 -6.27 9.19 -5.03
C PHE A 265 -6.53 10.23 -3.93
N ALA A 266 -7.77 10.69 -3.80
CA ALA A 266 -8.18 11.63 -2.76
C ALA A 266 -7.95 11.08 -1.34
N ASP A 267 -8.34 9.83 -1.09
CA ASP A 267 -8.16 9.18 0.21
C ASP A 267 -6.67 8.95 0.54
N GLN A 268 -5.86 8.60 -0.46
CA GLN A 268 -4.41 8.46 -0.29
C GLN A 268 -3.74 9.80 0.03
N LEU A 269 -4.13 10.88 -0.63
CA LEU A 269 -3.64 12.22 -0.30
C LEU A 269 -4.02 12.63 1.13
N LYS A 270 -5.27 12.40 1.52
CA LYS A 270 -5.75 12.67 2.88
C LYS A 270 -4.98 11.87 3.93
N ALA A 271 -4.76 10.58 3.66
CA ALA A 271 -3.95 9.72 4.51
C ALA A 271 -2.49 10.22 4.62
N CYS A 272 -1.91 10.62 3.50
CA CYS A 272 -0.54 11.10 3.45
C CYS A 272 -0.33 12.43 4.17
N ARG A 273 -1.35 13.31 4.25
CA ARG A 273 -1.27 14.53 5.06
C ARG A 273 -1.01 14.24 6.53
N CYS A 274 -1.57 13.18 7.07
CA CYS A 274 -1.29 12.82 8.46
C CYS A 274 0.20 12.51 8.69
N THR A 275 0.92 12.05 7.66
CA THR A 275 2.34 11.67 7.76
C THR A 275 3.32 12.84 7.65
N GLN A 276 2.86 14.00 7.20
CA GLN A 276 3.71 15.18 7.01
C GLN A 276 3.27 16.29 7.95
N GLU A 277 4.23 17.07 8.44
CA GLU A 277 3.90 18.32 9.11
C GLU A 277 3.25 19.27 8.09
N GLU A 278 2.14 19.92 8.49
CA GLU A 278 1.55 20.94 7.64
C GLU A 278 2.54 22.10 7.51
N PRO A 279 2.86 22.54 6.28
CA PRO A 279 3.71 23.71 6.11
C PRO A 279 3.02 24.91 6.77
N ALA A 280 3.80 25.77 7.42
CA ALA A 280 3.29 26.97 8.07
C ALA A 280 2.38 27.71 7.07
N GLN A 281 1.13 27.95 7.45
CA GLN A 281 0.27 28.83 6.68
C GLN A 281 0.89 30.22 6.74
N GLU A 282 1.49 30.66 5.66
CA GLU A 282 1.71 32.08 5.44
C GLU A 282 0.32 32.74 5.46
N ASP A 283 0.18 33.78 6.28
CA ASP A 283 -1.10 34.39 6.61
C ASP A 283 -1.97 34.59 5.36
N ASP A 284 -3.20 34.08 5.44
CA ASP A 284 -4.18 33.90 4.36
C ASP A 284 -4.73 35.25 3.81
N GLU A 285 -3.95 36.33 3.78
CA GLU A 285 -4.34 37.58 3.09
C GLU A 285 -4.64 37.32 1.61
N GLU A 286 -4.09 36.24 1.05
CA GLU A 286 -4.33 35.79 -0.31
C GLU A 286 -5.62 34.97 -0.51
N ALA A 287 -6.40 34.72 0.56
CA ALA A 287 -7.64 33.95 0.53
C ALA A 287 -8.78 34.60 -0.28
N HIS A 288 -8.65 35.87 -0.68
CA HIS A 288 -9.72 36.64 -1.34
C HIS A 288 -9.80 36.49 -2.86
N ARG A 289 -8.91 35.72 -3.51
CA ARG A 289 -9.00 35.56 -4.97
C ARG A 289 -10.27 34.79 -5.34
N SER A 290 -11.09 35.36 -6.24
CA SER A 290 -12.34 34.72 -6.70
C SER A 290 -12.13 33.31 -7.24
N CYS A 291 -10.99 33.04 -7.88
CA CYS A 291 -10.66 31.71 -8.40
C CYS A 291 -10.53 30.64 -7.30
N ARG A 292 -10.22 31.01 -6.04
CA ARG A 292 -10.13 30.07 -4.92
C ARG A 292 -11.52 29.58 -4.47
N GLN A 293 -12.60 30.22 -4.92
CA GLN A 293 -13.97 29.81 -4.59
C GLN A 293 -14.49 28.67 -5.49
N HIS A 294 -13.77 28.31 -6.56
CA HIS A 294 -14.16 27.20 -7.41
C HIS A 294 -14.06 25.85 -6.68
N SER A 295 -15.01 24.96 -6.98
CA SER A 295 -15.15 23.63 -6.36
C SER A 295 -13.86 22.81 -6.44
N CYS A 296 -13.17 22.83 -7.59
CA CYS A 296 -11.93 22.08 -7.75
C CYS A 296 -10.81 22.57 -6.82
N PHE A 297 -10.61 23.89 -6.71
CA PHE A 297 -9.63 24.45 -5.78
C PHE A 297 -9.99 24.11 -4.32
N GLN A 298 -11.27 24.22 -3.96
CA GLN A 298 -11.74 23.85 -2.63
C GLN A 298 -11.51 22.36 -2.33
N ALA A 299 -11.77 21.46 -3.28
CA ALA A 299 -11.48 20.04 -3.14
C ALA A 299 -9.99 19.75 -2.98
N LEU A 300 -9.13 20.45 -3.76
CA LEU A 300 -7.67 20.37 -3.61
C LEU A 300 -7.22 20.87 -2.25
N LYS A 301 -7.68 22.05 -1.80
CA LYS A 301 -7.33 22.61 -0.50
C LYS A 301 -7.80 21.73 0.65
N GLN A 302 -9.02 21.20 0.56
CA GLN A 302 -9.55 20.26 1.54
C GLN A 302 -8.75 18.97 1.60
N THR A 303 -8.27 18.48 0.46
CA THR A 303 -7.55 17.20 0.36
C THR A 303 -6.06 17.33 0.67
N LEU A 304 -5.39 18.40 0.23
CA LEU A 304 -3.94 18.64 0.31
C LEU A 304 -3.52 19.60 1.44
N GLY A 305 -4.44 20.42 1.97
CA GLY A 305 -4.15 21.37 3.04
C GLY A 305 -3.11 22.40 2.64
N GLY A 306 -2.04 22.50 3.44
CA GLY A 306 -0.90 23.38 3.16
C GLY A 306 -0.08 22.97 1.92
N HIS A 307 -0.16 21.72 1.47
CA HIS A 307 0.65 21.21 0.35
C HIS A 307 0.11 21.56 -1.04
N VAL A 308 -1.03 22.25 -1.13
CA VAL A 308 -1.67 22.57 -2.42
C VAL A 308 -0.75 23.34 -3.36
N GLY A 309 0.10 24.24 -2.84
CA GLY A 309 1.03 25.03 -3.65
C GLY A 309 2.11 24.18 -4.31
N GLU A 310 2.75 23.27 -3.55
CA GLU A 310 3.78 22.35 -4.06
C GLU A 310 3.18 21.39 -5.10
N PHE A 311 2.02 20.79 -4.79
CA PHE A 311 1.30 19.93 -5.71
C PHE A 311 1.02 20.64 -7.03
N CYS A 312 0.44 21.84 -6.95
CA CYS A 312 0.06 22.60 -8.12
C CYS A 312 1.25 23.12 -8.91
N GLY A 313 2.36 23.46 -8.26
CA GLY A 313 3.62 23.75 -8.96
C GLY A 313 4.05 22.57 -9.83
N MET A 314 4.03 21.36 -9.27
CA MET A 314 4.42 20.16 -10.02
C MET A 314 3.46 19.82 -11.16
N VAL A 315 2.15 20.01 -10.96
CA VAL A 315 1.15 19.87 -12.04
C VAL A 315 1.45 20.81 -13.20
N LEU A 316 1.71 22.09 -12.92
CA LEU A 316 1.97 23.10 -13.94
C LEU A 316 3.31 22.88 -14.65
N ASP A 317 4.36 22.49 -13.92
CA ASP A 317 5.65 22.13 -14.50
C ASP A 317 5.53 20.92 -15.44
N THR A 318 4.76 19.90 -15.02
CA THR A 318 4.49 18.72 -15.84
C THR A 318 3.74 19.11 -17.10
N GLU A 319 2.70 19.94 -16.99
CA GLU A 319 1.93 20.45 -18.12
C GLU A 319 2.82 21.23 -19.10
N ALA A 320 3.64 22.16 -18.61
CA ALA A 320 4.56 22.94 -19.43
C ALA A 320 5.54 22.03 -20.20
N SER A 321 6.13 21.04 -19.51
CA SER A 321 7.03 20.07 -20.14
C SER A 321 6.33 19.22 -21.21
N TRP A 322 5.06 18.90 -21.00
CA TRP A 322 4.25 18.12 -21.93
C TRP A 322 3.88 18.94 -23.16
N THR A 323 3.46 20.20 -22.99
CA THR A 323 3.21 21.13 -24.11
C THR A 323 4.46 21.43 -24.93
N PHE A 324 5.65 21.48 -24.31
CA PHE A 324 6.90 21.65 -25.05
C PHE A 324 7.24 20.42 -25.91
N ARG A 325 6.95 19.22 -25.40
CA ARG A 325 7.30 17.97 -26.09
C ARG A 325 6.30 17.56 -27.17
N PHE A 326 5.02 17.86 -26.96
CA PHE A 326 3.91 17.38 -27.80
C PHE A 326 2.98 18.49 -28.27
N GLY A 327 3.25 19.74 -27.92
CA GLY A 327 2.57 20.86 -28.55
C GLY A 327 2.78 20.82 -30.05
N PRO A 328 1.94 21.53 -30.83
CA PRO A 328 2.29 21.78 -32.22
C PRO A 328 3.70 22.34 -32.14
N ALA A 329 4.68 21.57 -32.63
CA ALA A 329 5.88 22.18 -33.14
C ALA A 329 5.28 23.20 -34.09
N GLU A 330 5.28 24.48 -33.70
CA GLU A 330 5.14 25.53 -34.67
C GLU A 330 6.15 25.08 -35.69
N ALA A 331 5.63 24.59 -36.81
CA ALA A 331 6.42 24.37 -37.97
C ALA A 331 6.87 25.78 -38.26
N GLU A 332 7.99 26.18 -37.66
CA GLU A 332 9.08 26.76 -38.41
C GLU A 332 9.29 25.78 -39.57
N THR A 333 8.39 25.86 -40.54
CA THR A 333 8.73 26.04 -41.92
C THR A 333 9.67 27.23 -41.93
N THR A 334 10.89 27.02 -41.45
CA THR A 334 12.00 27.68 -42.09
C THR A 334 11.81 27.26 -43.54
N ASP A 335 11.36 28.21 -44.35
CA ASP A 335 11.38 28.11 -45.79
C ASP A 335 12.86 27.94 -46.16
N ILE A 336 13.36 26.71 -45.98
CA ILE A 336 14.61 26.27 -46.55
C ILE A 336 14.27 26.16 -48.02
N ASP A 337 14.62 27.22 -48.75
CA ASP A 337 14.58 27.34 -50.19
C ASP A 337 15.56 26.31 -50.80
N ASP A 338 15.21 25.02 -50.68
CA ASP A 338 15.93 23.91 -51.28
C ASP A 338 15.51 23.82 -52.75
N GLY A 339 16.18 24.63 -53.57
CA GLY A 339 16.13 24.59 -55.03
C GLY A 339 16.73 23.33 -55.66
N ASP A 340 16.69 22.16 -55.00
CA ASP A 340 17.17 20.91 -55.59
C ASP A 340 16.16 19.78 -55.35
N GLY A 341 15.49 19.37 -56.42
CA GLY A 341 14.34 18.46 -56.45
C GLY A 341 14.65 17.01 -56.09
N ARG A 342 15.19 16.76 -54.89
CA ARG A 342 15.31 15.43 -54.32
C ARG A 342 14.21 15.20 -53.30
N GLU A 343 13.25 14.37 -53.70
CA GLU A 343 12.17 13.82 -52.88
C GLU A 343 12.72 13.32 -51.54
N SER A 344 12.59 14.14 -50.50
CA SER A 344 12.88 13.70 -49.14
C SER A 344 11.70 12.87 -48.63
N PRO A 345 11.96 11.71 -48.00
CA PRO A 345 10.92 10.82 -47.55
C PRO A 345 10.11 11.52 -46.46
N SER A 346 8.83 11.72 -46.76
CA SER A 346 7.81 12.23 -45.83
C SER A 346 7.95 11.53 -44.48
N LEU A 347 8.53 12.24 -43.50
CA LEU A 347 8.51 11.86 -42.10
C LEU A 347 7.06 11.95 -41.69
N MET A 348 6.37 10.81 -41.78
CA MET A 348 5.01 10.62 -41.30
C MET A 348 4.93 11.24 -39.92
N ALA A 349 4.18 12.35 -39.81
CA ALA A 349 3.70 12.86 -38.55
C ALA A 349 2.89 11.72 -37.93
N VAL A 350 3.52 10.95 -37.06
CA VAL A 350 2.83 9.95 -36.26
C VAL A 350 1.92 10.77 -35.37
N GLU A 351 0.64 10.87 -35.73
CA GLU A 351 -0.40 11.33 -34.84
C GLU A 351 -0.41 10.39 -33.64
N VAL A 352 0.39 10.71 -32.63
CA VAL A 352 0.36 9.99 -31.35
C VAL A 352 -0.85 10.53 -30.57
N HIS A 353 -2.05 10.36 -31.12
CA HIS A 353 -3.31 10.60 -30.44
C HIS A 353 -3.79 9.30 -29.81
N GLY A 354 -3.04 8.85 -28.80
CA GLY A 354 -3.43 7.72 -27.96
C GLY A 354 -4.00 8.22 -26.61
N PRO A 355 -5.09 7.64 -26.09
CA PRO A 355 -5.65 7.93 -24.76
C PRO A 355 -4.71 7.60 -23.57
N TRP A 356 -3.46 7.22 -23.86
CA TRP A 356 -2.44 6.86 -22.88
C TRP A 356 -1.46 7.99 -22.56
N LEU A 357 -1.52 9.10 -23.29
CA LEU A 357 -0.54 10.19 -23.18
C LEU A 357 -0.93 11.29 -22.19
N GLU A 358 -2.13 11.27 -21.63
CA GLU A 358 -2.45 12.20 -20.56
C GLU A 358 -1.46 12.03 -19.40
N PRO A 359 -0.85 13.14 -18.93
CA PRO A 359 -0.06 13.13 -17.72
C PRO A 359 -0.87 12.43 -16.63
N ALA A 360 -0.31 11.40 -16.01
CA ALA A 360 -1.10 10.60 -15.08
C ALA A 360 -1.62 11.39 -13.88
N ILE A 361 -0.98 12.52 -13.56
CA ILE A 361 -1.48 13.47 -12.56
C ILE A 361 -2.87 14.02 -12.93
N ALA A 362 -3.17 14.18 -14.22
CA ALA A 362 -4.50 14.59 -14.70
C ALA A 362 -5.53 13.47 -14.54
N ARG A 363 -5.13 12.20 -14.75
CA ARG A 363 -6.00 11.05 -14.49
C ARG A 363 -6.28 10.87 -13.00
N ASP A 364 -5.25 11.01 -12.16
CA ASP A 364 -5.39 10.92 -10.72
C ASP A 364 -6.31 12.05 -10.19
N ALA A 365 -6.22 13.25 -10.77
CA ALA A 365 -7.08 14.39 -10.43
C ALA A 365 -8.57 14.21 -10.75
N GLN A 366 -8.95 13.33 -11.68
CA GLN A 366 -10.37 12.95 -11.83
C GLN A 366 -10.93 12.34 -10.55
N GLY A 367 -10.08 11.68 -9.75
CA GLY A 367 -10.43 11.16 -8.42
C GLY A 367 -10.73 12.26 -7.38
N LEU A 368 -10.39 13.53 -7.67
CA LEU A 368 -10.77 14.70 -6.89
C LEU A 368 -12.05 15.38 -7.41
N GLY A 369 -12.66 14.85 -8.48
CA GLY A 369 -13.83 15.43 -9.12
C GLY A 369 -13.53 16.64 -10.00
N CYS A 370 -12.27 16.87 -10.36
CA CYS A 370 -11.85 17.92 -11.27
C CYS A 370 -11.61 17.36 -12.67
N ASP A 371 -12.01 18.09 -13.71
CA ASP A 371 -11.44 17.86 -15.04
C ASP A 371 -10.02 18.45 -15.16
N ARG A 372 -9.28 18.09 -16.22
CA ARG A 372 -7.91 18.56 -16.43
C ARG A 372 -7.82 20.09 -16.51
N ARG A 373 -8.81 20.76 -17.12
CA ARG A 373 -8.81 22.22 -17.29
C ARG A 373 -9.06 22.91 -15.96
N GLU A 374 -10.05 22.44 -15.20
CA GLU A 374 -10.36 22.92 -13.86
C GLU A 374 -9.17 22.75 -12.91
N LEU A 375 -8.47 21.61 -13.00
CA LEU A 375 -7.24 21.37 -12.24
C LEU A 375 -6.16 22.42 -12.57
N LEU A 376 -5.90 22.67 -13.86
CA LEU A 376 -4.90 23.63 -14.28
C LEU A 376 -5.25 25.06 -13.84
N GLU A 377 -6.54 25.43 -13.90
CA GLU A 377 -7.03 26.73 -13.42
C GLU A 377 -6.89 26.87 -11.90
N ALA A 378 -7.34 25.86 -11.15
CA ALA A 378 -7.17 25.81 -9.71
C ALA A 378 -5.68 25.88 -9.32
N CYS A 379 -4.81 25.22 -10.07
CA CYS A 379 -3.38 25.24 -9.79
C CYS A 379 -2.69 26.54 -10.14
N ARG A 380 -3.12 27.27 -11.18
CA ARG A 380 -2.69 28.65 -11.41
C ARG A 380 -3.13 29.57 -10.27
N CYS A 381 -4.35 29.37 -9.78
CA CYS A 381 -4.88 30.11 -8.64
C CYS A 381 -4.12 29.82 -7.32
N ALA A 382 -3.55 28.62 -7.19
CA ALA A 382 -2.73 28.21 -6.04
C ALA A 382 -1.31 28.82 -6.04
N GLN A 383 -0.82 29.32 -7.18
CA GLN A 383 0.51 29.92 -7.24
C GLN A 383 0.53 31.28 -6.53
N PRO A 384 1.61 31.60 -5.78
CA PRO A 384 1.80 32.92 -5.21
C PRO A 384 1.86 33.97 -6.33
N LEU A 385 1.33 35.17 -6.07
CA LEU A 385 1.50 36.28 -7.01
C LEU A 385 3.01 36.54 -7.17
N ARG A 386 3.52 36.39 -8.40
CA ARG A 386 4.88 36.84 -8.70
C ARG A 386 4.79 38.30 -9.09
N CYS A 387 5.12 39.16 -8.14
CA CYS A 387 5.35 40.57 -8.43
C CYS A 387 6.73 40.72 -9.07
N ALA A 388 6.77 41.36 -10.25
CA ALA A 388 8.03 41.88 -10.75
C ALA A 388 8.54 42.95 -9.77
N GLU A 389 9.86 43.19 -9.74
CA GLU A 389 10.48 44.24 -8.92
C GLU A 389 9.92 45.65 -9.24
N ASP A 390 9.22 45.80 -10.37
CA ASP A 390 8.59 47.03 -10.85
C ASP A 390 7.06 47.00 -10.65
N ASP A 391 6.57 46.98 -9.39
CA ASP A 391 5.21 47.28 -8.90
C ASP A 391 3.96 46.62 -9.55
N GLU A 392 4.11 45.81 -10.60
CA GLU A 392 3.02 45.12 -11.27
C GLU A 392 3.07 43.63 -10.92
N CYS A 393 2.22 43.24 -9.95
CA CYS A 393 1.94 41.84 -9.66
C CYS A 393 1.13 41.24 -10.79
N TYR A 394 1.78 40.45 -11.64
CA TYR A 394 1.11 39.73 -12.72
C TYR A 394 0.73 38.32 -12.24
N GLU A 395 -0.50 37.91 -12.53
CA GLU A 395 -0.88 36.50 -12.41
C GLU A 395 -0.08 35.68 -13.41
N ALA A 396 0.76 34.76 -12.91
CA ALA A 396 1.61 33.87 -13.71
C ALA A 396 0.85 32.89 -14.64
N GLY A 397 -0.48 33.05 -14.77
CA GLY A 397 -1.35 32.22 -15.60
C GLY A 397 -1.95 32.93 -16.83
N SER A 398 -1.71 34.23 -17.05
CA SER A 398 -2.22 34.88 -18.26
C SER A 398 -1.49 34.36 -19.50
N PRO A 399 -2.19 33.82 -20.52
CA PRO A 399 -1.57 33.36 -21.77
C PRO A 399 -0.69 34.42 -22.44
N ALA A 400 -0.98 35.70 -22.19
CA ALA A 400 -0.21 36.83 -22.70
C ALA A 400 1.20 36.97 -22.10
N ALA A 401 1.45 36.44 -20.90
CA ALA A 401 2.76 36.50 -20.24
C ALA A 401 3.76 35.50 -20.85
N PHE A 402 3.28 34.33 -21.30
CA PHE A 402 4.10 33.33 -21.99
C PHE A 402 4.48 33.75 -23.41
N GLN A 403 3.65 34.55 -24.09
CA GLN A 403 3.93 35.03 -25.44
C GLN A 403 4.88 36.23 -25.51
N ARG A 404 5.17 36.90 -24.38
CA ARG A 404 5.96 38.16 -24.39
C ARG A 404 7.36 38.07 -23.80
N SER A 405 7.81 36.89 -23.35
CA SER A 405 9.22 36.72 -22.96
C SER A 405 10.01 36.11 -24.11
N PRO A 406 10.72 36.91 -24.94
CA PRO A 406 11.76 36.36 -25.78
C PRO A 406 12.79 35.74 -24.84
N TRP A 407 12.92 34.41 -24.92
CA TRP A 407 13.89 33.58 -24.21
C TRP A 407 15.17 34.35 -23.88
N ARG A 408 15.23 34.96 -22.68
CA ARG A 408 16.52 35.35 -22.12
C ARG A 408 17.16 34.03 -21.73
N SER A 409 18.18 33.67 -22.48
CA SER A 409 19.06 32.54 -22.21
C SER A 409 19.33 32.45 -20.71
N PRO A 410 19.27 31.24 -20.11
CA PRO A 410 19.61 31.07 -18.70
C PRO A 410 20.99 31.67 -18.45
N PRO A 411 21.20 32.38 -17.33
CA PRO A 411 22.48 33.01 -17.04
C PRO A 411 23.56 31.91 -17.08
N ARG A 412 24.53 32.09 -17.99
CA ARG A 412 25.72 31.24 -18.06
C ARG A 412 26.29 31.15 -16.64
N ARG A 413 26.23 29.95 -16.07
CA ARG A 413 26.91 29.60 -14.83
C ARG A 413 28.39 29.97 -15.00
N ARG A 414 28.82 31.09 -14.40
CA ARG A 414 30.24 31.41 -14.27
C ARG A 414 30.83 30.28 -13.44
N SER A 415 31.67 29.46 -14.07
CA SER A 415 32.59 28.54 -13.42
C SER A 415 33.33 29.33 -12.35
N ARG A 416 33.03 29.04 -11.08
CA ARG A 416 33.73 29.63 -9.95
C ARG A 416 35.16 29.10 -10.01
N GLY A 417 36.09 29.99 -10.30
CA GLY A 417 37.52 29.73 -10.24
C GLY A 417 37.86 29.13 -8.88
N GLN A 418 38.56 28.00 -8.94
CA GLN A 418 39.13 27.30 -7.81
C GLN A 418 40.42 28.04 -7.46
N ASP A 419 40.34 29.04 -6.59
CA ASP A 419 41.51 29.68 -6.01
C ASP A 419 42.13 28.74 -4.97
N ASN A 420 43.26 28.16 -5.37
CA ASN A 420 44.21 27.50 -4.48
C ASN A 420 44.85 28.56 -3.57
N GLY A 421 44.32 28.71 -2.36
CA GLY A 421 44.94 29.47 -1.28
C GLY A 421 45.59 28.53 -0.27
N SER A 422 46.83 28.10 -0.55
CA SER A 422 47.75 27.55 0.45
C SER A 422 48.18 28.66 1.41
N GLY A 423 47.89 28.50 2.71
CA GLY A 423 48.31 29.42 3.76
C GLY A 423 48.58 28.67 5.08
N LEU A 424 49.86 28.53 5.40
CA LEU A 424 50.42 28.03 6.66
C LEU A 424 50.24 29.02 7.82
N SER A 425 50.38 28.49 9.05
CA SER A 425 50.65 29.15 10.36
C SER A 425 49.37 29.54 11.13
N SER A 426 49.16 29.16 12.40
CA SER A 426 50.03 28.72 13.51
C SER A 426 49.26 27.77 14.44
#